data_AF-A0A9E5EDD9-F1
#
_entry.id   AF-A0A9E5EDD9-F1
#
_cell.length_a   1.000
_cell.length_b   1.000
_cell.length_c   1.000
_cell.angle_alpha   90.00
_cell.angle_beta   90.00
_cell.angle_gamma   90.00
#
_symmetry.space_group_name_H-M   'P 1'
#
loop_
_entity.id
_entity.type
_entity.pdbx_description
1 polymer ?
#
loop_
_entity_poly.entity_id
_entity_poly.type
_entity_poly.pdbx_seq_one_letter_code
_entity_poly.pdbx_strand_id
1 'polypeptide(L)'
;MDFMRYSASSFALGISDVSAGTEAKFTYINGISIPMSLGANIGDGQQASHFYVTGNLGIMAPTASYGQKLVVSKNDLLVMDAIGWELTALGLSEIPEPSTYGLFMGALSLAIVCIRRKSKLTSRDSV
;
A
#
# COMPACT_ATOMS: atom_id res chain seq x y z
N MET A 1 3.35 14.04 2.85
CA MET A 1 4.26 12.99 3.34
C MET A 1 5.37 13.59 4.21
N ASP A 2 5.04 14.11 5.40
CA ASP A 2 6.07 14.77 6.24
C ASP A 2 6.78 13.83 7.22
N PHE A 3 6.12 12.75 7.66
CA PHE A 3 6.63 11.91 8.75
C PHE A 3 7.71 10.89 8.34
N MET A 4 7.85 10.58 7.04
CA MET A 4 8.90 9.71 6.51
C MET A 4 9.95 10.47 5.71
N ARG A 5 10.08 11.78 5.95
CA ARG A 5 11.07 12.59 5.27
C ARG A 5 12.39 12.57 6.04
N TYR A 6 13.50 12.50 5.33
CA TYR A 6 14.85 12.43 5.89
C TYR A 6 15.80 13.35 5.13
N SER A 7 16.84 13.81 5.82
CA SER A 7 18.10 14.30 5.24
C SER A 7 19.17 13.22 5.38
N ALA A 8 20.33 13.38 4.73
CA ALA A 8 21.41 12.40 4.84
C ALA A 8 21.87 12.19 6.30
N SER A 9 21.94 13.29 7.07
CA SER A 9 22.28 13.26 8.50
C SER A 9 21.19 12.62 9.34
N SER A 10 19.92 12.97 9.11
CA SER A 10 18.81 12.42 9.89
C SER A 10 18.56 10.93 9.60
N PHE A 11 18.79 10.51 8.35
CA PHE A 11 18.70 9.11 7.94
C PHE A 11 19.74 8.23 8.64
N ALA A 12 20.98 8.73 8.78
CA ALA A 12 22.04 8.03 9.52
C ALA A 12 21.69 7.83 11.01
N LEU A 13 20.85 8.70 11.56
CA LEU A 13 20.36 8.62 12.95
C LEU A 13 19.02 7.89 13.08
N GLY A 14 18.36 7.54 11.96
CA GLY A 14 17.02 6.96 11.96
C GLY A 14 15.92 7.92 12.42
N ILE A 15 16.13 9.23 12.29
CA ILE A 15 15.21 10.27 12.77
C ILE A 15 14.61 11.00 11.56
N SER A 16 13.30 11.22 11.58
CA SER A 16 12.63 11.99 10.54
C SER A 16 12.98 13.48 10.61
N ASP A 17 13.07 14.11 9.45
CA ASP A 17 13.44 15.50 9.27
C ASP A 17 12.31 16.29 8.59
N VAL A 18 11.49 16.91 9.45
CA VAL A 18 10.34 17.75 9.06
C VAL A 18 10.74 19.21 8.79
N SER A 19 12.04 19.54 8.81
CA SER A 19 12.51 20.93 8.65
C SER A 19 12.50 21.39 7.20
N ALA A 20 11.88 22.53 6.91
CA ALA A 20 12.09 23.18 5.62
C ALA A 20 13.51 23.77 5.54
N GLY A 21 14.08 23.88 4.35
CA GLY A 21 15.41 24.45 4.17
C GLY A 21 16.00 24.19 2.79
N THR A 22 17.33 24.29 2.67
CA THR A 22 18.03 24.07 1.39
C THR A 22 18.69 22.69 1.29
N GLU A 23 18.72 21.94 2.40
CA GLU A 23 19.31 20.61 2.40
C GLU A 23 18.41 19.59 1.70
N ALA A 24 19.01 18.77 0.84
CA ALA A 24 18.29 17.74 0.10
C ALA A 24 17.53 16.79 1.03
N LYS A 25 16.24 16.60 0.76
CA LYS A 25 15.36 15.71 1.50
C LYS A 25 14.86 14.57 0.61
N PHE A 26 14.62 13.41 1.22
CA PHE A 26 14.06 12.24 0.55
C PHE A 26 13.18 11.43 1.51
N THR A 27 12.32 10.59 0.97
CA THR A 27 11.69 9.49 1.71
C THR A 27 12.33 8.17 1.30
N TYR A 28 12.46 7.23 2.24
CA TYR A 28 13.06 5.92 1.98
C TYR A 28 12.06 4.82 2.31
N ILE A 29 11.59 4.12 1.28
CA ILE A 29 10.52 3.12 1.40
C ILE A 29 10.95 1.89 0.61
N ASN A 30 10.96 0.72 1.27
CA ASN A 30 11.25 -0.57 0.66
C ASN A 30 12.53 -0.57 -0.22
N GLY A 31 13.62 0.05 0.26
CA GLY A 31 14.88 0.13 -0.49
C GLY A 31 14.99 1.27 -1.50
N ILE A 32 13.92 2.05 -1.71
CA ILE A 32 13.85 3.11 -2.72
C ILE A 32 13.89 4.48 -2.05
N SER A 33 14.83 5.32 -2.48
CA SER A 33 14.91 6.73 -2.09
C SER A 33 14.16 7.60 -3.09
N ILE A 34 13.12 8.29 -2.65
CA ILE A 34 12.31 9.20 -3.47
C ILE A 34 12.60 10.65 -3.02
N PRO A 35 13.09 11.51 -3.92
CA PRO A 35 13.35 12.92 -3.61
C PRO A 35 12.08 13.66 -3.15
N MET A 36 12.22 14.52 -2.14
CA MET A 36 11.13 15.30 -1.53
C MET A 36 11.39 16.79 -1.66
N SER A 37 10.30 17.56 -1.80
CA SER A 37 10.35 19.01 -1.85
C SER A 37 10.88 19.60 -0.53
N LEU A 38 11.49 20.76 -0.63
CA LEU A 38 12.27 21.37 0.45
C LEU A 38 11.49 22.39 1.28
N GLY A 39 10.40 22.94 0.74
CA GLY A 39 9.48 23.81 1.48
C GLY A 39 9.25 25.16 0.79
N ALA A 40 8.06 25.73 1.03
CA ALA A 40 7.58 26.90 0.29
C ALA A 40 8.33 28.21 0.61
N ASN A 41 8.68 28.43 1.88
CA ASN A 41 9.20 29.73 2.32
C ASN A 41 10.73 29.84 2.28
N ILE A 42 11.43 28.77 2.70
CA ILE A 42 12.89 28.75 2.89
C ILE A 42 13.58 27.62 2.10
N GLY A 43 12.86 27.00 1.17
CA GLY A 43 13.32 25.88 0.36
C GLY A 43 13.14 26.14 -1.14
N ASP A 44 12.57 25.15 -1.84
CA ASP A 44 12.40 25.12 -3.28
C ASP A 44 11.09 25.76 -3.78
N GLY A 45 10.36 26.43 -2.89
CA GLY A 45 9.08 27.06 -3.22
C GLY A 45 7.91 26.08 -3.32
N GLN A 46 8.14 24.79 -3.04
CA GLN A 46 7.12 23.74 -3.12
C GLN A 46 6.75 23.20 -1.75
N GLN A 47 5.58 22.56 -1.64
CA GLN A 47 5.14 22.00 -0.38
C GLN A 47 6.05 20.83 0.03
N ALA A 48 6.68 20.95 1.20
CA ALA A 48 7.63 19.98 1.79
C ALA A 48 7.13 18.52 1.83
N SER A 49 5.80 18.36 1.80
CA SER A 49 5.09 17.09 1.89
C SER A 49 4.92 16.37 0.55
N HIS A 50 5.38 16.97 -0.56
CA HIS A 50 5.30 16.44 -1.93
C HIS A 50 6.68 15.98 -2.44
N PHE A 51 6.68 15.17 -3.50
CA PHE A 51 7.92 14.76 -4.15
C PHE A 51 8.65 15.94 -4.78
N TYR A 52 9.97 15.89 -4.87
CA TYR A 52 10.71 16.90 -5.62
C TYR A 52 10.50 16.68 -7.12
N VAL A 53 10.24 17.75 -7.89
CA VAL A 53 9.89 17.65 -9.31
C VAL A 53 11.09 17.15 -10.14
N THR A 54 11.11 15.84 -10.41
CA THR A 54 12.02 15.21 -11.38
C THR A 54 11.26 14.15 -12.17
N GLY A 55 10.69 14.55 -13.32
CA GLY A 55 9.91 13.66 -14.18
C GLY A 55 8.50 13.35 -13.66
N ASN A 56 7.87 12.30 -14.18
CA ASN A 56 6.48 11.93 -13.88
C ASN A 56 6.40 11.07 -12.60
N LEU A 57 6.60 11.70 -11.45
CA LEU A 57 6.58 11.03 -10.14
C LEU A 57 5.17 10.70 -9.62
N GLY A 58 4.14 11.08 -10.37
CA GLY A 58 2.75 10.73 -10.11
C GLY A 58 1.92 11.85 -9.50
N ILE A 59 0.88 11.49 -8.75
CA ILE A 59 -0.09 12.45 -8.22
C ILE A 59 0.46 13.28 -7.05
N MET A 60 1.51 12.81 -6.37
CA MET A 60 2.19 13.57 -5.32
C MET A 60 3.27 14.53 -5.84
N ALA A 61 3.26 14.85 -7.13
CA ALA A 61 4.01 15.99 -7.63
C ALA A 61 3.43 17.31 -7.04
N PRO A 62 4.27 18.26 -6.63
CA PRO A 62 3.83 19.48 -5.94
C PRO A 62 3.06 20.44 -6.86
N THR A 63 3.21 20.28 -8.17
CA THR A 63 2.52 21.08 -9.18
C THR A 63 2.07 20.21 -10.34
N ALA A 64 0.87 20.47 -10.86
CA ALA A 64 0.44 20.03 -12.17
C ALA A 64 0.53 21.18 -13.17
N SER A 65 1.03 20.93 -14.38
CA SER A 65 1.00 21.92 -15.47
C SER A 65 -0.41 22.09 -16.01
N TYR A 66 -0.70 23.23 -16.64
CA TYR A 66 -2.00 23.44 -17.28
C TYR A 66 -2.29 22.36 -18.33
N GLY A 67 -3.46 21.71 -18.22
CA GLY A 67 -3.85 20.59 -19.09
C GLY A 67 -3.15 19.26 -18.79
N GLN A 68 -2.28 19.19 -17.79
CA GLN A 68 -1.62 17.94 -17.39
C GLN A 68 -2.56 17.06 -16.57
N LYS A 69 -2.76 15.82 -17.03
CA LYS A 69 -3.37 14.78 -16.22
C LYS A 69 -2.29 14.07 -15.40
N LEU A 70 -2.33 14.23 -14.09
CA LEU A 70 -1.52 13.40 -13.18
C LEU A 70 -2.10 11.98 -13.14
N VAL A 71 -1.21 10.99 -13.12
CA VAL A 71 -1.56 9.57 -13.05
C VAL A 71 -0.90 8.99 -11.82
N VAL A 72 -1.60 8.11 -11.11
CA VAL A 72 -1.04 7.40 -9.95
C VAL A 72 0.18 6.61 -10.41
N SER A 73 1.33 6.90 -9.81
CA SER A 73 2.60 6.23 -10.07
C SER A 73 2.87 5.14 -9.05
N LYS A 74 3.91 4.34 -9.30
CA LYS A 74 4.41 3.36 -8.32
C LYS A 74 4.89 4.02 -7.02
N ASN A 75 5.48 5.22 -7.11
CA ASN A 75 5.94 5.95 -5.94
C ASN A 75 4.75 6.38 -5.07
N ASP A 76 3.62 6.72 -5.68
CA ASP A 76 2.41 7.03 -4.94
C ASP A 76 1.89 5.82 -4.15
N LEU A 77 1.87 4.65 -4.80
CA LEU A 77 1.44 3.39 -4.19
C LEU A 77 2.37 2.95 -3.05
N LEU A 78 3.69 3.05 -3.23
CA LEU A 78 4.67 2.73 -2.19
C LEU A 78 4.48 3.59 -0.94
N VAL A 79 4.17 4.87 -1.12
CA VAL A 79 3.85 5.74 -0.01
C VAL A 79 2.57 5.30 0.68
N MET A 80 1.50 4.99 -0.06
CA MET A 80 0.25 4.53 0.53
C MET A 80 0.45 3.24 1.36
N ASP A 81 1.18 2.28 0.81
CA ASP A 81 1.56 1.04 1.50
C ASP A 81 2.31 1.33 2.82
N ALA A 82 3.31 2.21 2.76
CA ALA A 82 4.12 2.55 3.93
C ALA A 82 3.35 3.27 5.05
N ILE A 83 2.20 3.87 4.75
CA ILE A 83 1.31 4.50 5.76
C ILE A 83 0.20 3.56 6.22
N GLY A 84 0.26 2.29 5.82
CA GLY A 84 -0.67 1.23 6.24
C GLY A 84 -1.91 1.09 5.37
N TRP A 85 -1.95 1.69 4.18
CA TRP A 85 -3.01 1.38 3.24
C TRP A 85 -2.75 0.03 2.60
N GLU A 86 -3.67 -0.89 2.84
CA GLU A 86 -3.75 -2.16 2.15
C GLU A 86 -4.04 -1.93 0.66
N LEU A 87 -3.05 -2.20 -0.19
CA LEU A 87 -3.19 -2.13 -1.64
C LEU A 87 -3.98 -3.33 -2.21
N THR A 88 -4.66 -4.12 -1.36
CA THR A 88 -5.54 -5.26 -1.72
C THR A 88 -6.56 -4.87 -2.78
N ALA A 89 -7.14 -3.67 -2.67
CA ALA A 89 -8.16 -3.18 -3.60
C ALA A 89 -7.63 -2.97 -5.04
N LEU A 90 -6.31 -3.02 -5.24
CA LEU A 90 -5.64 -2.98 -6.54
C LEU A 90 -5.18 -4.37 -7.03
N GLY A 91 -5.54 -5.46 -6.33
CA GLY A 91 -5.14 -6.83 -6.68
C GLY A 91 -3.70 -7.16 -6.35
N LEU A 92 -3.06 -6.40 -5.44
CA LEU A 92 -1.64 -6.53 -5.07
C LEU A 92 -1.40 -7.15 -3.68
N SER A 93 -2.46 -7.52 -2.96
CA SER A 93 -2.31 -8.10 -1.62
C SER A 93 -2.16 -9.62 -1.67
N GLU A 94 -1.24 -10.11 -0.85
CA GLU A 94 -0.96 -11.53 -0.63
C GLU A 94 -1.97 -12.20 0.31
N ILE A 95 -3.01 -11.50 0.77
CA ILE A 95 -4.06 -12.11 1.60
C ILE A 95 -4.76 -13.17 0.75
N PRO A 96 -4.62 -14.47 1.07
CA PRO A 96 -5.26 -15.51 0.28
C PRO A 96 -6.76 -15.36 0.44
N GLU A 97 -7.46 -14.98 -0.63
CA GLU A 97 -8.91 -15.10 -0.65
C GLU A 97 -9.26 -16.57 -0.34
N PRO A 98 -10.32 -16.84 0.44
CA PRO A 98 -10.74 -18.21 0.70
C PRO A 98 -10.91 -18.92 -0.63
N SER A 99 -10.05 -19.90 -0.93
CA SER A 99 -10.08 -20.52 -2.24
C SER A 99 -11.48 -21.06 -2.51
N THR A 100 -12.09 -20.61 -3.60
CA THR A 100 -13.43 -21.06 -4.01
C THR A 100 -13.51 -22.58 -4.00
N TYR A 101 -12.43 -23.24 -4.42
CA TYR A 101 -12.26 -24.68 -4.39
C TYR A 101 -12.24 -25.27 -2.97
N GLY A 102 -11.54 -24.66 -2.02
CA GLY A 102 -11.48 -25.11 -0.63
C GLY A 102 -12.85 -25.03 0.06
N LEU A 103 -13.58 -23.93 -0.14
CA LEU A 103 -14.93 -23.78 0.38
C LEU A 103 -15.91 -24.76 -0.27
N PHE A 104 -15.84 -24.94 -1.59
CA PHE A 104 -16.73 -25.83 -2.32
C PHE A 104 -16.51 -27.30 -1.95
N MET A 105 -15.25 -27.74 -1.89
CA MET A 105 -14.90 -29.12 -1.51
C MET A 105 -15.16 -29.38 -0.02
N GLY A 106 -14.96 -28.39 0.85
CA GLY A 106 -15.37 -28.43 2.25
C GLY A 106 -16.87 -28.61 2.41
N ALA A 107 -17.69 -27.82 1.70
CA ALA A 107 -19.13 -27.95 1.71
C ALA A 107 -19.61 -29.31 1.16
N LEU A 108 -19.01 -29.77 0.06
CA LEU A 108 -19.36 -31.05 -0.57
C LEU A 108 -19.03 -32.24 0.34
N SER A 109 -17.87 -32.23 0.99
CA SER A 109 -17.47 -33.27 1.93
C SER A 109 -18.39 -33.29 3.17
N LEU A 110 -18.79 -32.13 3.70
CA LEU A 110 -19.78 -32.05 4.79
C LEU A 110 -21.14 -32.60 4.35
N ALA A 111 -21.61 -32.26 3.15
CA ALA A 111 -22.87 -32.76 2.60
C ALA A 111 -22.85 -34.29 2.46
N ILE A 112 -21.77 -34.87 1.95
CA ILE A 112 -21.61 -36.33 1.84
C ILE A 112 -21.68 -37.00 3.21
N VAL A 113 -21.02 -36.45 4.24
CA VAL A 113 -21.05 -36.98 5.60
C VAL A 113 -22.47 -36.91 6.20
N CYS A 114 -23.17 -35.80 6.00
CA CYS A 114 -24.55 -35.62 6.45
C CYS A 114 -25.52 -36.61 5.78
N ILE A 115 -25.40 -36.82 4.47
CA ILE A 115 -26.21 -37.79 3.72
C ILE A 115 -25.93 -39.22 4.22
N ARG A 116 -24.66 -39.58 4.39
CA ARG A 116 -24.28 -40.90 4.92
C ARG A 116 -24.81 -41.14 6.34
N ARG A 117 -24.76 -40.14 7.22
CA ARG A 117 -25.32 -40.23 8.57
C ARG A 117 -26.83 -40.47 8.55
N LYS A 118 -27.58 -39.71 7.73
CA LYS A 118 -29.02 -39.90 7.57
C LYS A 118 -29.39 -41.32 7.11
N SER A 119 -28.70 -41.83 6.08
CA SER A 119 -28.98 -43.17 5.54
C SER A 119 -28.79 -44.31 6.57
N LYS A 120 -27.80 -44.18 7.45
CA LYS A 120 -27.53 -45.17 8.52
C LYS A 120 -28.52 -45.10 9.68
N LEU A 121 -29.14 -43.95 9.93
CA LEU A 121 -30.20 -43.80 10.93
C LEU A 121 -31.48 -44.47 10.43
N THR A 122 -31.92 -44.16 9.21
CA THR A 122 -33.13 -44.75 8.62
C THR A 122 -33.05 -46.28 8.50
N SER A 123 -31.87 -46.85 8.24
CA SER A 123 -31.71 -48.31 8.15
C SER A 123 -31.77 -49.03 9.50
N ARG A 124 -31.53 -48.32 10.62
CA ARG A 124 -31.61 -48.90 11.98
C ARG A 124 -33.02 -48.92 12.54
N ASP A 125 -33.88 -48.02 12.07
CA ASP A 125 -35.30 -47.97 12.45
C ASP A 125 -36.17 -48.95 11.64
N SER A 126 -35.57 -49.64 10.66
CA SER A 126 -36.24 -50.58 9.73
C SER A 126 -36.07 -52.07 10.11
N VAL A 127 -35.50 -52.36 11.29
CA VAL A 127 -35.26 -53.72 11.83
C VAL A 127 -35.99 -53.82 13.16
#